data_AF-A0A3D2RWN9-F1
#
_entry.id   AF-A0A3D2RWN9-F1
#
_cell.length_a   1.000
_cell.length_b   1.000
_cell.length_c   1.000
_cell.angle_alpha   90.00
_cell.angle_beta   90.00
_cell.angle_gamma   90.00
#
_symmetry.space_group_name_H-M   'P 1'
#
loop_
_entity.id
_entity.type
_entity.pdbx_description
1 polymer ?
#
loop_
_entity_poly.entity_id
_entity_poly.type
_entity_poly.pdbx_seq_one_letter_code
_entity_poly.pdbx_strand_id
1 'polypeptide(L)'
;SGKTTLLRVMAGLATPTEGSVIIDGIDMTHIPPYKRPVNIMFQNYALFPHMTVFDNVAYGLKKEKMPKREIKSKVAQMLELVKLSEYNHRKP
;
A
#
# COMPACT_ATOMS: atom_id res chain seq x y z
N SER A 1 15.66 -6.66 16.52
CA SER A 1 16.58 -5.88 15.65
C SER A 1 15.93 -4.64 15.00
N GLY A 2 14.98 -3.94 15.66
CA GLY A 2 14.57 -2.56 15.32
C GLY A 2 13.81 -2.29 14.00
N LYS A 3 13.91 -3.16 12.99
CA LYS A 3 13.35 -2.95 11.63
C LYS A 3 11.87 -2.58 11.61
N THR A 4 11.03 -3.32 12.34
CA THR A 4 9.58 -3.06 12.39
C THR A 4 9.29 -1.70 13.03
N THR A 5 10.04 -1.32 14.07
CA THR A 5 9.92 0.00 14.71
C THR A 5 10.26 1.11 13.72
N LEU A 6 11.35 0.95 12.95
CA LEU A 6 11.75 1.93 11.92
C LEU A 6 10.66 2.10 10.84
N LEU A 7 10.13 0.99 10.31
CA LEU A 7 9.06 1.04 9.31
C LEU A 7 7.80 1.74 9.84
N ARG A 8 7.45 1.50 11.12
CA ARG A 8 6.33 2.18 11.77
C ARG A 8 6.57 3.68 11.92
N VAL A 9 7.79 4.10 12.26
CA VAL A 9 8.16 5.52 12.34
C VAL A 9 8.08 6.19 10.97
N MET A 10 8.63 5.57 9.93
CA MET A 10 8.57 6.12 8.56
C MET A 10 7.14 6.33 8.07
N ALA A 11 6.24 5.41 8.41
CA ALA A 11 4.84 5.53 8.05
C ALA A 11 3.96 6.34 9.00
N GLY A 12 4.53 6.89 10.08
CA GLY A 12 3.79 7.69 11.07
C GLY A 12 2.93 6.87 12.03
N LEU A 13 3.12 5.55 12.08
CA LEU A 13 2.47 4.63 13.03
C LEU A 13 3.18 4.60 14.40
N ALA A 14 4.30 5.32 14.52
CA ALA A 14 5.03 5.60 15.74
C ALA A 14 5.72 6.96 15.60
N THR A 15 5.80 7.72 16.68
CA THR A 15 6.51 9.01 16.73
C THR A 15 7.97 8.76 17.07
N PRO A 16 8.94 9.33 16.33
CA PRO A 16 10.35 9.27 16.74
C PRO A 16 10.53 10.03 18.05
N THR A 17 11.34 9.50 18.97
CA THR A 17 11.69 10.20 20.22
C THR A 17 12.47 11.48 19.94
N GLU A 18 13.38 11.42 18.96
CA GLU A 18 14.23 12.53 18.52
C GLU A 18 14.46 12.44 17.00
N GLY A 19 14.83 13.57 16.39
CA GLY A 19 15.10 13.68 14.96
C GLY A 19 13.85 13.91 14.10
N SER A 20 14.01 13.80 12.79
CA SER A 20 12.98 14.10 11.80
C SER A 20 12.85 13.00 10.74
N VAL A 21 11.65 12.85 10.18
CA VAL A 21 11.39 11.95 9.05
C VAL A 21 11.26 12.79 7.79
N ILE A 22 12.27 12.75 6.92
CA ILE A 22 12.24 13.45 5.63
C ILE A 22 11.93 12.45 4.52
N ILE A 23 10.89 12.73 3.72
CA ILE A 23 10.52 11.91 2.56
C ILE A 23 10.46 12.84 1.35
N ASP A 24 11.25 12.54 0.32
CA ASP A 24 11.39 13.37 -0.89
C ASP A 24 11.66 14.86 -0.59
N GLY A 25 12.50 15.13 0.41
CA GLY A 25 12.87 16.49 0.82
C GLY A 25 11.83 17.22 1.68
N ILE A 26 10.69 16.59 1.99
CA ILE A 26 9.62 17.18 2.79
C ILE A 26 9.62 16.57 4.19
N ASP A 27 9.51 17.42 5.21
CA ASP A 27 9.38 16.97 6.60
C ASP A 27 8.00 16.35 6.86
N MET A 28 8.01 15.06 7.19
CA MET A 28 6.85 14.24 7.46
C MET A 28 6.66 13.95 8.95
N THR A 29 7.51 14.47 9.84
CA THR A 29 7.58 14.10 11.27
C THR A 29 6.21 14.15 11.97
N HIS A 30 5.42 15.19 11.71
CA HIS A 30 4.08 15.39 12.29
C HIS A 30 2.93 15.13 11.29
N ILE A 31 3.24 14.66 10.08
CA ILE A 31 2.22 14.34 9.08
C ILE A 31 1.57 13.00 9.44
N PRO A 32 0.23 12.93 9.52
CA PRO A 32 -0.46 11.69 9.89
C PRO A 32 -0.28 10.62 8.79
N PRO A 33 -0.32 9.32 9.15
CA PRO A 33 -0.03 8.21 8.23
C PRO A 33 -0.76 8.28 6.89
N TYR A 34 -2.05 8.61 6.90
CA TYR A 34 -2.90 8.63 5.71
C TYR A 34 -2.60 9.77 4.74
N LYS A 35 -1.71 10.70 5.10
CA LYS A 35 -1.22 11.79 4.24
C LYS A 35 0.23 11.61 3.82
N ARG A 36 0.94 10.58 4.31
CA ARG A 36 2.33 10.34 3.93
C ARG A 36 2.37 9.61 2.57
N PRO A 37 3.36 9.90 1.71
CA PRO A 37 3.50 9.26 0.41
C PRO A 37 4.15 7.87 0.51
N VAL A 38 3.76 7.07 1.50
CA VAL A 38 4.31 5.73 1.74
C VAL A 38 3.22 4.69 1.90
N ASN A 39 3.44 3.52 1.33
CA ASN A 39 2.59 2.35 1.49
C ASN A 39 3.32 1.29 2.30
N ILE A 40 2.69 0.71 3.32
CA ILE A 40 3.25 -0.41 4.09
C ILE A 40 2.56 -1.72 3.71
N MET A 41 3.35 -2.76 3.54
CA MET A 41 2.89 -4.14 3.56
C MET A 41 3.13 -4.73 4.97
N PHE A 42 2.06 -5.21 5.61
CA PHE A 42 2.14 -5.85 6.93
C PHE A 42 2.55 -7.32 6.81
N GLN A 43 3.25 -7.84 7.83
CA GLN A 43 3.67 -9.24 7.87
C GLN A 43 2.49 -10.23 7.97
N ASN A 44 1.38 -9.81 8.57
CA ASN A 44 0.11 -10.52 8.48
C ASN A 44 -0.62 -10.06 7.23
N TYR A 45 -1.07 -11.00 6.39
CA TYR A 45 -1.77 -10.71 5.13
C TYR A 45 -2.99 -9.80 5.38
N ALA A 46 -2.83 -8.50 5.14
CA ALA A 46 -3.88 -7.50 5.23
C ALA A 46 -4.73 -7.48 3.94
N LEU A 47 -5.06 -8.68 3.44
CA LEU A 47 -5.94 -8.85 2.28
C LEU A 47 -7.40 -8.77 2.74
N PHE A 48 -8.27 -8.28 1.88
CA PHE A 48 -9.72 -8.33 2.08
C PHE A 48 -10.22 -9.72 1.63
N PRO A 49 -10.57 -10.64 2.55
CA PRO A 49 -10.85 -12.04 2.22
C PRO A 49 -12.15 -12.22 1.44
N HIS A 50 -13.03 -11.23 1.50
CA HIS A 50 -14.29 -11.21 0.76
C HIS A 50 -14.13 -10.69 -0.69
N MET A 51 -12.95 -10.19 -1.05
CA MET A 51 -12.63 -9.65 -2.37
C MET A 51 -11.80 -10.64 -3.20
N THR A 52 -11.92 -10.56 -4.53
CA THR A 52 -11.03 -11.32 -5.43
C THR A 52 -9.60 -10.78 -5.39
N VAL A 53 -8.63 -11.51 -5.95
CA VAL A 53 -7.25 -11.01 -6.14
C VAL A 53 -7.26 -9.71 -6.96
N PHE A 54 -8.05 -9.64 -8.03
CA PHE A 54 -8.22 -8.41 -8.81
C PHE A 54 -8.74 -7.27 -7.93
N ASP A 55 -9.78 -7.51 -7.13
CA ASP A 55 -10.39 -6.47 -6.30
C ASP A 55 -9.48 -6.00 -5.17
N ASN A 56 -8.67 -6.90 -4.60
CA ASN A 56 -7.65 -6.55 -3.61
C ASN A 56 -6.62 -5.57 -4.20
N VAL A 57 -6.10 -5.86 -5.41
CA VAL A 57 -5.13 -4.97 -6.08
C VAL A 57 -5.80 -3.68 -6.57
N ALA A 58 -7.05 -3.74 -7.04
CA ALA A 58 -7.78 -2.59 -7.55
C ALA A 58 -8.28 -1.63 -6.46
N TYR A 59 -8.33 -2.05 -5.19
CA TYR A 59 -9.00 -1.31 -4.12
C TYR A 59 -8.49 0.12 -3.97
N GLY A 60 -7.16 0.31 -3.92
CA GLY A 60 -6.55 1.64 -3.80
C GLY A 60 -6.90 2.56 -4.98
N LEU A 61 -6.78 2.04 -6.21
CA LEU A 61 -7.08 2.79 -7.43
C LEU A 61 -8.56 3.19 -7.52
N LYS A 62 -9.48 2.32 -7.07
CA LYS A 62 -10.91 2.63 -6.96
C LYS A 62 -11.17 3.74 -5.95
N LYS A 63 -10.48 3.72 -4.79
CA LYS A 63 -10.59 4.75 -3.74
C LYS A 63 -10.10 6.12 -4.26
N GLU A 64 -9.09 6.14 -5.11
CA GLU A 64 -8.60 7.34 -5.81
C GLU A 64 -9.49 7.80 -6.97
N LYS A 65 -10.63 7.12 -7.22
CA LYS A 65 -11.59 7.44 -8.29
C LYS A 65 -10.99 7.39 -9.70
N MET A 66 -9.96 6.57 -9.91
CA MET A 66 -9.37 6.37 -11.23
C MET A 66 -10.39 5.78 -12.23
N PRO A 67 -10.35 6.14 -13.53
CA PRO A 67 -11.26 5.58 -14.52
C PRO A 67 -11.19 4.05 -14.62
N LYS A 68 -12.34 3.38 -14.70
CA LYS A 68 -12.43 1.90 -14.70
C LYS A 68 -11.53 1.23 -15.74
N ARG A 69 -11.39 1.84 -16.93
CA ARG A 69 -10.53 1.32 -18.00
C ARG A 69 -9.05 1.33 -17.61
N GLU A 70 -8.60 2.40 -16.97
CA GLU A 70 -7.22 2.54 -16.48
C GLU A 70 -6.94 1.57 -15.33
N ILE A 71 -7.88 1.43 -14.39
CA ILE A 71 -7.78 0.44 -13.31
C ILE A 71 -7.59 -0.96 -13.90
N LYS A 72 -8.44 -1.37 -14.85
CA LYS A 72 -8.35 -2.70 -15.47
C LYS A 72 -6.99 -2.93 -16.12
N SER A 73 -6.47 -1.94 -16.84
CA SER A 73 -5.17 -2.03 -17.52
C SER A 73 -4.00 -2.12 -16.52
N LYS A 74 -3.97 -1.24 -15.51
CA LYS A 74 -2.91 -1.24 -14.48
C LYS A 74 -2.91 -2.52 -13.65
N VAL A 75 -4.08 -3.00 -13.25
CA VAL A 75 -4.19 -4.23 -12.45
C VAL A 75 -3.76 -5.45 -13.28
N ALA A 76 -4.14 -5.52 -14.56
CA ALA A 76 -3.69 -6.61 -15.43
C ALA A 76 -2.17 -6.66 -15.56
N GLN A 77 -1.52 -5.52 -15.81
CA GLN A 77 -0.05 -5.42 -15.88
C GLN A 77 0.61 -5.85 -14.57
N MET A 78 0.06 -5.44 -13.42
CA MET A 78 0.61 -5.82 -12.12
C MET A 78 0.48 -7.33 -11.87
N LEU A 79 -0.67 -7.92 -12.19
CA LEU A 79 -0.89 -9.36 -12.03
C LEU A 79 -0.02 -10.20 -12.96
N GLU A 80 0.30 -9.69 -14.15
CA GLU A 80 1.28 -10.31 -15.05
C GLU A 80 2.68 -10.29 -14.45
N LEU A 81 3.12 -9.14 -13.93
CA LEU A 81 4.44 -8.98 -13.32
C LEU A 81 4.68 -9.95 -12.15
N VAL A 82 3.65 -10.17 -11.32
CA VAL A 82 3.73 -11.08 -10.17
C VAL A 82 3.27 -12.50 -10.48
N LYS A 83 3.02 -12.83 -11.76
CA LYS A 83 2.58 -14.17 -12.22
C LYS A 83 1.29 -14.67 -11.57
N LEU A 84 0.35 -13.77 -11.27
CA LEU A 84 -0.97 -14.08 -10.69
C LEU A 84 -2.14 -13.87 -11.65
N SER A 85 -1.89 -13.71 -12.94
CA SER A 85 -2.93 -13.43 -13.95
C SER A 85 -4.10 -14.43 -13.93
N GLU A 86 -3.80 -15.73 -13.75
CA GLU A 86 -4.82 -16.80 -13.73
C GLU A 86 -5.66 -16.82 -12.43
N TYR A 87 -5.21 -16.14 -11.38
CA TYR A 87 -5.89 -16.12 -10.08
C TYR A 87 -6.76 -14.89 -9.86
N ASN A 88 -6.93 -14.04 -10.89
CA ASN A 88 -7.60 -12.74 -10.78
C ASN A 88 -9.02 -12.81 -10.17
N HIS A 89 -9.77 -13.89 -10.40
CA HIS A 89 -11.14 -14.10 -9.92
C HIS A 89 -11.21 -14.93 -8.62
N ARG A 90 -10.08 -15.46 -8.15
CA ARG A 90 -10.01 -16.24 -6.91
C ARG A 90 -10.08 -15.29 -5.71
N LYS A 91 -10.68 -15.75 -4.61
CA LYS A 91 -10.52 -15.10 -3.30
C LYS A 91 -9.20 -15.58 -2.64
N PRO A 92 -8.48 -14.71 -1.90
CA PRO A 92 -7.25 -15.08 -1.20
C PRO A 92 -7.40 -16.29 -0.27
#